data_AF-A0A258AV66-F1
#
_entry.id   AF-A0A258AV66-F1
#
_cell.length_a   1.000
_cell.length_b   1.000
_cell.length_c   1.000
_cell.angle_alpha   90.00
_cell.angle_beta   90.00
_cell.angle_gamma   90.00
#
_symmetry.space_group_name_H-M   'P 1'
#
loop_
_entity.id
_entity.type
_entity.pdbx_description
1 polymer ?
#
loop_
_entity_poly.entity_id
_entity_poly.type
_entity_poly.pdbx_seq_one_letter_code
_entity_poly.pdbx_strand_id
1 'polypeptide(L)'
;MKLTPSIEQMIEEAPAPIEPRHFMRRLLEFLKNGLHLSAPALPYGADYCALTYSGAFVATAVYKTGGSSGTTLKTLTFANDGTNITSITAT
;
A
#
# COMPACT_ATOMS: atom_id res chain seq x y z
N MET A 1 -20.58 18.71 10.80
CA MET A 1 -20.25 17.35 10.32
C MET A 1 -18.81 17.39 9.85
N LYS A 2 -17.86 16.85 10.63
CA LYS A 2 -16.42 16.91 10.28
C LYS A 2 -16.15 15.82 9.25
N LEU A 3 -15.84 16.22 8.03
CA LEU A 3 -15.34 15.35 6.97
C LEU A 3 -14.03 14.73 7.47
N THR A 4 -13.95 13.41 7.52
CA THR A 4 -12.69 12.71 7.77
C THR A 4 -11.77 12.94 6.57
N PRO A 5 -10.55 13.45 6.77
CA PRO A 5 -9.62 13.66 5.67
C PRO A 5 -9.28 12.32 5.02
N SER A 6 -9.20 12.31 3.68
CA SER A 6 -8.68 11.17 2.92
C SER A 6 -7.22 10.90 3.30
N ILE A 7 -6.72 9.68 3.04
CA ILE A 7 -5.33 9.27 3.35
C ILE A 7 -4.30 10.28 2.80
N GLU A 8 -4.55 10.80 1.59
CA GLU A 8 -3.71 11.82 0.95
C GLU A 8 -3.67 13.13 1.75
N GLN A 9 -4.81 13.57 2.27
CA GLN A 9 -4.90 14.78 3.10
C GLN A 9 -4.24 14.60 4.47
N MET A 10 -4.22 13.37 5.02
CA MET A 10 -3.50 13.08 6.26
C MET A 10 -1.97 13.06 6.08
N ILE A 11 -1.50 12.78 4.87
CA ILE A 11 -0.07 12.86 4.51
C ILE A 11 0.33 14.32 4.28
N GLU A 12 -0.56 15.11 3.68
CA GLU A 12 -0.30 16.51 3.32
C GLU A 12 -0.45 17.50 4.49
N GLU A 13 -1.39 17.29 5.41
CA GLU A 13 -1.54 18.12 6.62
C GLU A 13 -0.57 17.76 7.75
N ALA A 14 0.27 16.74 7.58
CA ALA A 14 1.16 16.33 8.63
C ALA A 14 2.37 17.27 8.72
N PRO A 15 2.57 17.99 9.84
CA PRO A 15 3.76 18.80 10.02
C PRO A 15 4.98 17.88 10.02
N ALA A 16 5.88 18.08 9.06
CA ALA A 16 7.16 17.39 9.02
C ALA A 16 7.99 17.73 10.29
N PRO A 17 8.80 16.80 10.81
CA PRO A 17 9.02 15.42 10.38
C PRO A 17 8.21 14.42 11.23
N ILE A 18 7.37 13.60 10.58
CA ILE A 18 6.61 12.53 11.25
C ILE A 18 7.59 11.42 11.63
N GLU A 19 7.83 11.21 12.92
CA GLU A 19 8.53 9.99 13.34
C GLU A 19 7.75 8.76 12.84
N PRO A 20 8.41 7.75 12.22
CA PRO A 20 7.76 6.57 11.65
C PRO A 20 6.77 5.85 12.60
N ARG A 21 7.00 5.99 13.91
CA ARG A 21 6.16 5.45 14.98
C ARG A 21 4.78 6.11 15.07
N HIS A 22 4.66 7.40 14.74
CA HIS A 22 3.38 8.12 14.73
C HIS A 22 2.53 7.78 13.50
N PHE A 23 3.18 7.61 12.34
CA PHE A 23 2.52 7.12 11.13
C PHE A 23 1.96 5.72 11.33
N MET A 24 2.78 4.80 11.85
CA MET A 24 2.36 3.41 12.09
C MET A 24 1.22 3.33 13.13
N ARG A 25 1.22 4.20 14.15
CA ARG A 25 0.13 4.27 15.12
C ARG A 25 -1.19 4.73 14.52
N ARG A 26 -1.18 5.77 13.67
CA ARG A 26 -2.41 6.23 12.98
C ARG A 26 -2.93 5.22 11.99
N LEU A 27 -2.04 4.51 11.29
CA LEU A 27 -2.41 3.41 10.40
C LEU A 27 -3.06 2.26 11.20
N LEU A 28 -2.50 1.89 12.34
CA LEU A 28 -3.05 0.86 13.21
C LEU A 28 -4.42 1.27 13.80
N GLU A 29 -4.62 2.53 14.17
CA GLU A 29 -5.92 3.03 14.65
C GLU A 29 -6.97 3.06 13.54
N PHE A 30 -6.57 3.40 12.31
CA PHE A 30 -7.43 3.30 11.12
C PHE A 30 -7.85 1.85 10.83
N LEU A 31 -6.92 0.90 10.95
CA LEU A 31 -7.20 -0.52 10.75
C LEU A 31 -8.08 -1.13 11.87
N LYS A 32 -7.94 -0.64 13.11
CA LYS A 32 -8.69 -1.13 14.28
C LYS A 32 -10.14 -0.63 14.33
N ASN A 33 -10.42 0.54 13.75
CA ASN A 33 -11.73 1.19 13.83
C ASN A 33 -12.73 0.78 12.74
N GLY A 34 -12.53 -0.34 12.04
CA GLY A 34 -13.62 -1.10 11.43
C GLY A 34 -14.58 -0.31 10.51
N LEU A 35 -14.08 0.05 9.34
CA LEU A 35 -14.76 -0.09 8.04
C LEU A 35 -16.30 0.15 7.99
N HIS A 36 -16.69 1.37 7.64
CA HIS A 36 -17.90 1.61 6.85
C HIS A 36 -17.62 2.63 5.72
N LEU A 37 -16.54 2.37 4.98
CA LEU A 37 -16.32 2.88 3.63
C LEU A 37 -15.76 1.70 2.83
N SER A 38 -16.19 1.56 1.58
CA SER A 38 -15.70 0.53 0.65
C SER A 38 -14.22 0.29 0.88
N ALA A 39 -13.82 -0.98 1.07
CA ALA A 39 -12.44 -1.39 1.33
C ALA A 39 -11.47 -0.48 0.59
N PRO A 40 -10.43 0.08 1.24
CA PRO A 40 -9.50 0.98 0.57
C PRO A 40 -9.02 0.26 -0.68
N ALA A 41 -9.46 0.76 -1.84
CA ALA A 41 -9.14 0.12 -3.10
C ALA A 41 -7.62 0.03 -3.13
N LEU A 42 -7.10 -1.16 -3.42
CA LEU A 42 -5.66 -1.28 -3.60
C LEU A 42 -5.26 -0.33 -4.74
N PRO A 43 -3.99 0.09 -4.79
CA PRO A 43 -3.48 0.93 -5.86
C PRO A 43 -3.96 0.45 -7.24
N TYR A 44 -4.16 1.40 -8.15
CA TYR A 44 -4.66 1.15 -9.51
C TYR A 44 -6.12 0.67 -9.57
N GLY A 45 -6.88 0.75 -8.47
CA GLY A 45 -8.25 0.24 -8.42
C GLY A 45 -8.31 -1.29 -8.31
N ALA A 46 -7.22 -1.90 -7.85
CA ALA A 46 -7.18 -3.33 -7.62
C ALA A 46 -8.00 -3.73 -6.40
N ASP A 47 -8.53 -4.95 -6.44
CA ASP A 47 -9.17 -5.62 -5.30
C ASP A 47 -8.31 -6.78 -4.78
N TYR A 48 -7.21 -7.10 -5.49
CA TYR A 48 -6.26 -8.13 -5.12
C TYR A 48 -4.80 -7.74 -5.42
N CYS A 49 -3.87 -8.15 -4.57
CA CYS A 49 -2.43 -8.00 -4.78
C CYS A 49 -1.72 -9.33 -4.49
N ALA A 50 -1.05 -9.92 -5.48
CA ALA A 50 -0.17 -11.06 -5.30
C ALA A 50 1.27 -10.60 -5.08
N LEU A 51 1.88 -11.03 -3.98
CA LEU A 51 3.28 -10.76 -3.65
C LEU A 51 4.12 -12.02 -3.85
N THR A 52 5.25 -11.88 -4.53
CA THR A 52 6.31 -12.88 -4.56
C THR A 52 7.53 -12.35 -3.84
N TYR A 53 8.25 -13.24 -3.18
CA TYR A 53 9.42 -12.90 -2.38
C TYR A 53 10.67 -13.59 -2.92
N SER A 54 11.80 -12.89 -2.86
CA SER A 54 13.13 -13.44 -3.07
C SER A 54 13.89 -13.29 -1.76
N GLY A 55 14.04 -14.41 -1.04
CA GLY A 55 14.53 -14.40 0.33
C GLY A 55 13.61 -13.59 1.25
N ALA A 56 14.16 -12.58 1.92
CA ALA A 56 13.42 -11.71 2.83
C ALA A 56 12.76 -10.50 2.16
N PHE A 57 12.99 -10.29 0.85
CA PHE A 57 12.52 -9.10 0.14
C PHE A 57 11.37 -9.44 -0.80
N VAL A 58 10.41 -8.52 -0.94
CA VAL A 58 9.41 -8.58 -2.02
C VAL A 58 10.17 -8.46 -3.34
N ALA A 59 9.90 -9.35 -4.28
CA ALA A 59 10.46 -9.36 -5.62
C ALA A 59 9.45 -8.85 -6.65
N THR A 60 8.18 -9.20 -6.51
CA THR A 60 7.11 -8.75 -7.41
C THR A 60 5.82 -8.50 -6.65
N ALA A 61 5.10 -7.44 -7.03
CA ALA A 61 3.71 -7.21 -6.63
C ALA A 61 2.83 -7.11 -7.88
N VAL A 62 1.84 -8.00 -7.99
CA VAL A 62 0.90 -8.03 -9.12
C VAL A 62 -0.46 -7.59 -8.63
N TYR A 63 -0.90 -6.43 -9.09
CA TYR A 63 -2.22 -5.86 -8.76
C TYR A 63 -3.25 -6.37 -9.76
N LYS A 64 -4.38 -6.87 -9.26
CA LYS A 64 -5.45 -7.44 -10.07
C LYS A 64 -6.82 -6.87 -9.70
N THR A 65 -7.72 -6.90 -10.67
CA THR A 65 -9.16 -6.74 -10.46
C THR A 65 -9.90 -8.03 -10.77
N GLY A 66 -10.91 -8.36 -9.97
CA GLY A 66 -11.64 -9.63 -10.05
C GLY A 66 -11.00 -10.77 -9.25
N GLY A 67 -10.24 -10.43 -8.21
CA GLY A 67 -9.62 -11.38 -7.29
C GLY A 67 -8.33 -12.02 -7.81
N SER A 68 -7.95 -13.15 -7.20
CA SER A 68 -6.66 -13.82 -7.47
C SER A 68 -6.49 -14.31 -8.91
N SER A 69 -7.58 -14.78 -9.52
CA SER A 69 -7.64 -15.20 -10.93
C SER A 69 -8.04 -14.07 -11.87
N GLY A 70 -8.13 -12.84 -11.35
CA GLY A 70 -8.58 -11.66 -12.08
C GLY A 70 -7.55 -11.10 -13.06
N THR A 71 -7.92 -9.98 -13.69
CA THR A 71 -7.10 -9.27 -14.68
C THR A 71 -5.97 -8.50 -13.99
N THR A 72 -4.74 -8.70 -14.46
CA THR A 72 -3.59 -7.90 -14.02
C THR A 72 -3.72 -6.46 -14.51
N LEU A 73 -3.71 -5.52 -13.57
CA LEU A 73 -3.71 -4.08 -13.82
C LEU A 73 -2.30 -3.51 -13.87
N LYS A 74 -1.44 -3.96 -12.96
CA LYS A 74 -0.07 -3.48 -12.85
C LYS A 74 0.83 -4.54 -12.23
N THR A 75 2.07 -4.59 -12.70
CA THR A 75 3.12 -5.38 -12.05
C THR A 75 4.23 -4.44 -11.59
N LEU A 76 4.56 -4.49 -10.30
CA LEU A 76 5.75 -3.85 -9.75
C LEU A 76 6.83 -4.90 -9.53
N THR A 77 8.01 -4.66 -10.06
CA THR A 77 9.20 -5.49 -9.83
C THR A 77 10.17 -4.71 -8.96
N PHE A 78 10.66 -5.36 -7.91
CA PHE A 78 11.54 -4.78 -6.92
C PHE A 78 12.93 -5.39 -7.07
N ALA A 79 13.91 -4.58 -7.47
CA ALA A 79 15.30 -5.00 -7.41
C ALA A 79 15.81 -4.79 -5.99
N ASN A 80 16.65 -5.70 -5.51
CA ASN A 80 17.32 -5.57 -4.22
C ASN A 80 18.80 -5.95 -4.34
N ASP A 81 19.62 -5.41 -3.45
CA ASP A 81 21.06 -5.71 -3.32
C ASP A 81 21.36 -6.76 -2.23
N GLY A 82 20.33 -7.46 -1.75
CA GLY A 82 20.39 -8.39 -0.62
C GLY A 82 20.23 -7.75 0.75
N THR A 83 20.21 -6.42 0.85
CA THR A 83 19.95 -5.70 2.12
C THR A 83 18.82 -4.67 1.99
N ASN A 84 18.71 -4.02 0.84
CA ASN A 84 17.75 -2.95 0.57
C ASN A 84 17.10 -3.12 -0.80
N ILE A 85 15.89 -2.56 -0.96
CA ILE A 85 15.28 -2.37 -2.27
C ILE A 85 16.01 -1.21 -2.96
N THR A 86 16.54 -1.47 -4.15
CA THR A 86 17.35 -0.51 -4.92
C THR A 86 16.58 0.15 -6.05
N SER A 87 15.57 -0.53 -6.61
CA SER A 87 14.69 0.07 -7.62
C SER A 87 13.31 -0.61 -7.67
N ILE A 88 12.34 0.14 -8.17
CA ILE A 88 10.97 -0.34 -8.42
C ILE A 88 10.61 -0.01 -9.86
N THR A 89 10.31 -1.04 -10.65
CA THR A 89 9.89 -0.89 -12.05
C THR A 89 8.43 -1.31 -12.18
N ALA A 90 7.62 -0.50 -12.85
CA ALA A 90 6.21 -0.74 -13.04
C ALA A 90 5.88 -1.04 -14.51
N THR A 91 5.30 -2.20 -14.80
CA THR A 91 4.75 -2.58 -16.12
C THR A 91 3.24 -2.62 -16.09
#